data_AF-A0A2K4IC61-F1
#
_entry.id   AF-A0A2K4IC61-F1
#
_cell.length_a   1.000
_cell.length_b   1.000
_cell.length_c   1.000
_cell.angle_alpha   90.00
_cell.angle_beta   90.00
_cell.angle_gamma   90.00
#
_symmetry.space_group_name_H-M   'P 1'
#
loop_
_entity.id
_entity.type
_entity.pdbx_description
1 polymer ?
#
loop_
_entity_poly.entity_id
_entity_poly.type
_entity_poly.pdbx_seq_one_letter_code
_entity_poly.pdbx_strand_id
1 'polypeptide(L)'
;MSECTDYTMTPRQANDMAVLANLPFAGRVQLLTEYSAQHGVESLVELFAQFVGMANSVADNCRNMTDLVLISELGMHPDKFDSVNLPTILGACQGVALAAQCDPAGACEGCAYRLGSMANQSPMATSDAAYMSFDQKGFMCHAETDDRGNPTKVCVGHAKAFKCVGEA
;
A
#
# COMPACT_ATOMS: atom_id res chain seq x y z
N MET A 1 19.77 -18.64 -15.28
CA MET A 1 19.26 -18.83 -13.92
C MET A 1 18.67 -17.50 -13.50
N SER A 2 17.35 -17.41 -13.32
CA SER A 2 16.74 -16.22 -12.71
C SER A 2 17.36 -16.05 -11.33
N GLU A 3 17.86 -14.86 -11.00
CA GLU A 3 18.27 -14.59 -9.62
C GLU A 3 17.09 -14.87 -8.70
N CYS A 4 17.36 -15.53 -7.57
CA CYS A 4 16.32 -16.04 -6.66
C CYS A 4 15.59 -14.90 -5.91
N THR A 5 16.07 -13.66 -6.04
CA THR A 5 15.56 -12.48 -5.35
C THR A 5 16.07 -11.20 -6.02
N ASP A 6 15.28 -10.12 -5.96
CA ASP A 6 15.57 -8.78 -6.53
C ASP A 6 16.41 -7.91 -5.57
N TYR A 7 17.07 -8.51 -4.59
CA TYR A 7 17.94 -7.83 -3.62
C TYR A 7 19.04 -8.74 -3.07
N THR A 8 20.22 -8.17 -2.81
CA THR A 8 21.46 -8.81 -2.38
C THR A 8 22.22 -7.93 -1.38
N MET A 9 21.53 -7.44 -0.34
CA MET A 9 22.15 -6.61 0.72
C MET A 9 23.29 -7.36 1.43
N THR A 10 24.39 -6.65 1.71
CA THR A 10 25.39 -7.12 2.66
C THR A 10 24.84 -7.14 4.09
N PRO A 11 25.40 -7.95 5.02
CA PRO A 11 24.98 -7.95 6.41
C PRO A 11 25.03 -6.57 7.08
N ARG A 12 26.00 -5.72 6.68
CA ARG A 12 26.08 -4.34 7.17
C ARG A 12 24.87 -3.52 6.71
N GLN A 13 24.57 -3.53 5.42
CA GLN A 13 23.41 -2.82 4.86
C GLN A 13 22.09 -3.31 5.49
N ALA A 14 21.95 -4.62 5.73
CA ALA A 14 20.79 -5.17 6.41
C ALA A 14 20.63 -4.66 7.85
N ASN A 15 21.73 -4.54 8.60
CA ASN A 15 21.70 -3.97 9.94
C ASN A 15 21.31 -2.48 9.92
N ASP A 16 21.84 -1.71 8.97
CA ASP A 16 21.48 -0.30 8.79
C ASP A 16 19.97 -0.17 8.46
N MET A 17 19.42 -1.06 7.65
CA MET A 17 17.98 -1.11 7.33
C MET A 17 17.11 -1.50 8.52
N ALA A 18 17.55 -2.44 9.34
CA ALA A 18 16.82 -2.80 10.55
C ALA A 18 16.68 -1.60 11.50
N VAL A 19 17.70 -0.75 11.59
CA VAL A 19 17.63 0.50 12.35
C VAL A 19 16.64 1.47 11.70
N LEU A 20 16.74 1.71 10.38
CA LEU A 20 15.82 2.62 9.68
C LEU A 20 14.35 2.20 9.83
N ALA A 21 14.05 0.90 9.77
CA ALA A 21 12.69 0.38 9.85
C ALA A 21 11.98 0.73 11.18
N ASN A 22 12.75 0.95 12.25
CA ASN A 22 12.24 1.24 13.59
C ASN A 22 12.24 2.74 13.95
N LEU A 23 12.82 3.60 13.11
CA LEU A 23 12.93 5.03 13.40
C LEU A 23 11.71 5.82 12.92
N PRO A 24 11.30 6.89 13.65
CA PRO A 24 10.36 7.87 13.12
C PRO A 24 10.96 8.58 11.89
N PHE A 25 10.11 9.24 11.10
CA PHE A 25 10.54 9.88 9.85
C PHE A 25 11.77 10.80 10.01
N ALA A 26 11.77 11.67 11.02
CA ALA A 26 12.91 12.56 11.28
C ALA A 26 14.22 11.80 11.56
N GLY A 27 14.14 10.69 12.32
CA GLY A 27 15.31 9.84 12.58
C GLY A 27 15.80 9.10 11.34
N ARG A 28 14.88 8.65 10.47
CA ARG A 28 15.24 8.05 9.18
C ARG A 28 15.97 9.05 8.28
N VAL A 29 15.47 10.29 8.19
CA VAL A 29 16.11 11.36 7.40
C VAL A 29 17.51 11.66 7.92
N GLN A 30 17.68 11.79 9.23
CA GLN A 30 18.99 12.02 9.84
C GLN A 30 19.98 10.89 9.49
N LEU A 31 19.60 9.64 9.74
CA LEU A 31 20.49 8.49 9.52
C LEU A 31 20.85 8.31 8.04
N LEU A 32 19.91 8.52 7.12
CA LEU A 32 20.19 8.47 5.68
C LEU A 32 21.11 9.61 5.23
N THR A 33 21.00 10.79 5.84
CA THR A 33 21.91 11.92 5.57
C THR A 33 23.33 11.58 6.03
N GLU A 34 23.48 11.01 7.22
CA GLU A 34 24.76 10.55 7.76
C GLU A 34 25.36 9.42 6.91
N TYR A 35 24.53 8.44 6.50
CA TYR A 35 24.94 7.37 5.59
C TYR A 35 25.47 7.93 4.26
N SER A 36 24.74 8.86 3.64
CA SER A 36 25.16 9.51 2.41
C SER A 36 26.47 10.29 2.57
N ALA A 37 26.70 10.93 3.72
CA ALA A 37 27.92 11.67 3.99
C ALA A 37 29.14 10.73 4.16
N GLN A 38 28.93 9.54 4.71
CA GLN A 38 30.00 8.56 4.98
C GLN A 38 30.32 7.66 3.77
N HIS A 39 29.30 7.30 2.99
CA HIS A 39 29.40 6.29 1.93
C HIS A 39 29.21 6.86 0.53
N GLY A 40 28.70 8.08 0.40
CA GLY A 40 28.38 8.71 -0.88
C GLY A 40 26.95 8.43 -1.35
N VAL A 41 26.51 9.24 -2.30
CA VAL A 41 25.14 9.19 -2.84
C VAL A 41 24.89 7.92 -3.64
N GLU A 42 25.88 7.40 -4.36
CA GLU A 42 25.75 6.16 -5.14
C GLU A 42 25.39 4.97 -4.26
N SER A 43 26.10 4.80 -3.13
CA SER A 43 25.78 3.74 -2.16
C SER A 43 24.39 3.91 -1.53
N LEU A 44 23.92 5.15 -1.34
CA LEU A 44 22.56 5.41 -0.88
C LEU A 44 21.51 5.00 -1.94
N VAL A 45 21.75 5.31 -3.21
CA VAL A 45 20.88 4.91 -4.33
C VAL A 45 20.79 3.39 -4.43
N GLU A 46 21.93 2.70 -4.34
CA GLU A 46 21.97 1.23 -4.31
C GLU A 46 21.21 0.68 -3.11
N LEU A 47 21.44 1.21 -1.91
CA LEU A 47 20.72 0.79 -0.70
C LEU A 47 19.21 0.97 -0.83
N PHE A 48 18.75 2.05 -1.46
CA PHE A 48 17.34 2.30 -1.72
C PHE A 48 16.75 1.29 -2.72
N ALA A 49 17.47 1.00 -3.81
CA ALA A 49 17.04 -0.02 -4.79
C ALA A 49 16.92 -1.41 -4.13
N GLN A 50 17.91 -1.77 -3.32
CA GLN A 50 17.92 -2.99 -2.52
C GLN A 50 16.74 -3.06 -1.55
N PHE A 51 16.41 -1.94 -0.89
CA PHE A 51 15.25 -1.86 0.00
C PHE A 51 13.93 -2.05 -0.75
N VAL A 52 13.77 -1.47 -1.94
CA VAL A 52 12.58 -1.67 -2.78
C VAL A 52 12.42 -3.14 -3.18
N GLY A 53 13.49 -3.79 -3.65
CA GLY A 53 13.47 -5.21 -3.98
C GLY A 53 13.09 -6.09 -2.79
N MET A 54 13.67 -5.82 -1.61
CA MET A 54 13.31 -6.52 -0.37
C MET A 54 11.86 -6.28 0.05
N ALA A 55 11.37 -5.03 -0.02
CA ALA A 55 10.00 -4.70 0.35
C ALA A 55 8.96 -5.38 -0.55
N ASN A 56 9.23 -5.47 -1.86
CA ASN A 56 8.40 -6.24 -2.79
C ASN A 56 8.38 -7.72 -2.42
N SER A 57 9.54 -8.32 -2.16
CA SER A 57 9.64 -9.72 -1.73
C SER A 57 8.89 -9.99 -0.42
N VAL A 58 8.92 -9.07 0.56
CA VAL A 58 8.13 -9.17 1.78
C VAL A 58 6.63 -9.14 1.48
N ALA A 59 6.17 -8.23 0.63
CA ALA A 59 4.76 -8.17 0.22
C ALA A 59 4.30 -9.45 -0.48
N ASP A 60 5.13 -10.02 -1.36
CA ASP A 60 4.85 -11.29 -2.03
C ASP A 60 4.81 -12.46 -1.05
N ASN A 61 5.69 -12.48 -0.06
CA ASN A 61 5.66 -13.50 1.01
C ASN A 61 4.40 -13.36 1.88
N CYS A 62 3.94 -12.14 2.16
CA CYS A 62 2.64 -11.93 2.83
C CYS A 62 1.47 -12.47 1.99
N ARG A 63 1.51 -12.31 0.67
CA ARG A 63 0.53 -12.92 -0.25
C ARG A 63 0.59 -14.44 -0.18
N ASN A 64 1.77 -15.04 -0.36
CA ASN A 64 1.94 -16.49 -0.32
C ASN A 64 1.47 -17.11 1.01
N MET A 65 1.74 -16.42 2.12
CA MET A 65 1.28 -16.85 3.44
C MET A 65 -0.24 -16.73 3.59
N THR A 66 -0.83 -15.68 3.04
CA THR A 66 -2.30 -15.51 3.02
C THR A 66 -2.95 -16.63 2.22
N ASP A 67 -2.44 -16.92 1.02
CA ASP A 67 -2.91 -18.00 0.16
C ASP A 67 -2.83 -19.36 0.88
N LEU A 68 -1.72 -19.62 1.58
CA LEU A 68 -1.54 -20.83 2.37
C LEU A 68 -2.63 -20.95 3.44
N VAL A 69 -2.89 -19.89 4.21
CA VAL A 69 -3.92 -19.88 5.26
C VAL A 69 -5.33 -20.06 4.67
N LEU A 70 -5.65 -19.43 3.54
CA LEU A 70 -6.94 -19.57 2.88
C LEU A 70 -7.20 -21.02 2.42
N ILE A 71 -6.18 -21.69 1.88
CA ILE A 71 -6.27 -23.11 1.50
C ILE A 71 -6.32 -24.00 2.74
N SER A 72 -5.32 -23.90 3.63
CA SER A 72 -5.09 -24.89 4.67
C SER A 72 -6.06 -24.77 5.83
N GLU A 73 -6.40 -23.55 6.24
CA GLU A 73 -7.20 -23.30 7.44
C GLU A 73 -8.68 -23.05 7.10
N LEU A 74 -8.96 -22.47 5.93
CA LEU A 74 -10.33 -22.06 5.55
C LEU A 74 -10.94 -22.92 4.44
N GLY A 75 -10.18 -23.86 3.87
CA GLY A 75 -10.66 -24.76 2.81
C GLY A 75 -11.09 -24.02 1.54
N MET A 76 -10.58 -22.82 1.32
CA MET A 76 -10.93 -22.00 0.16
C MET A 76 -10.23 -22.52 -1.09
N HIS A 77 -10.97 -22.68 -2.18
CA HIS A 77 -10.39 -23.04 -3.47
C HIS A 77 -9.57 -21.86 -4.06
N PRO A 78 -8.39 -22.10 -4.65
CA PRO A 78 -7.52 -21.06 -5.21
C PRO A 78 -8.20 -20.08 -6.18
N ASP A 79 -9.19 -20.54 -6.95
CA ASP A 79 -9.97 -19.68 -7.86
C ASP A 79 -10.76 -18.55 -7.17
N LYS A 80 -10.76 -18.49 -5.83
CA LYS A 80 -11.34 -17.41 -5.03
C LYS A 80 -10.30 -16.39 -4.53
N PHE A 81 -9.01 -16.61 -4.80
CA PHE A 81 -7.92 -15.79 -4.27
C PHE A 81 -7.85 -14.40 -4.87
N ASP A 82 -8.35 -14.23 -6.10
CA ASP A 82 -8.46 -12.92 -6.76
C ASP A 82 -9.35 -11.92 -5.99
N SER A 83 -10.08 -12.38 -4.97
CA SER A 83 -10.86 -11.50 -4.07
C SER A 83 -10.04 -10.87 -2.95
N VAL A 84 -8.77 -11.26 -2.75
CA VAL A 84 -7.97 -10.81 -1.61
C VAL A 84 -7.13 -9.59 -1.97
N ASN A 85 -7.61 -8.45 -1.48
CA ASN A 85 -7.05 -7.13 -1.70
C ASN A 85 -5.86 -6.89 -0.75
N LEU A 86 -4.66 -7.33 -1.14
CA LEU A 86 -3.44 -7.21 -0.32
C LEU A 86 -2.64 -5.92 -0.59
N PRO A 87 -2.02 -5.33 0.44
CA PRO A 87 -1.12 -4.19 0.27
C PRO A 87 0.13 -4.52 -0.54
N THR A 88 0.59 -3.57 -1.35
CA THR A 88 1.89 -3.61 -2.03
C THR A 88 2.53 -2.22 -2.06
N ILE A 89 3.84 -2.13 -2.34
CA ILE A 89 4.50 -0.83 -2.52
C ILE A 89 3.90 -0.07 -3.71
N LEU A 90 3.59 -0.75 -4.81
CA LEU A 90 2.90 -0.15 -5.96
C LEU A 90 1.55 0.44 -5.55
N GLY A 91 0.74 -0.33 -4.83
CA GLY A 91 -0.56 0.11 -4.35
C GLY A 91 -0.44 1.30 -3.39
N ALA A 92 0.54 1.30 -2.49
CA ALA A 92 0.82 2.43 -1.61
C ALA A 92 1.17 3.71 -2.40
N CYS A 93 1.99 3.62 -3.46
CA CYS A 93 2.30 4.74 -4.33
C CYS A 93 1.06 5.29 -5.06
N GLN A 94 0.21 4.40 -5.59
CA GLN A 94 -1.08 4.78 -6.18
C GLN A 94 -2.00 5.45 -5.14
N GLY A 95 -2.01 4.92 -3.92
CA GLY A 95 -2.74 5.45 -2.78
C GLY A 95 -2.34 6.86 -2.39
N VAL A 96 -1.04 7.19 -2.46
CA VAL A 96 -0.57 8.58 -2.23
C VAL A 96 -1.21 9.52 -3.24
N ALA A 97 -1.27 9.15 -4.52
CA ALA A 97 -1.89 9.96 -5.57
C ALA A 97 -3.41 10.12 -5.37
N LEU A 98 -4.10 9.11 -4.84
CA LEU A 98 -5.53 9.20 -4.51
C LEU A 98 -5.78 10.06 -3.27
N ALA A 99 -5.01 9.85 -2.21
CA ALA A 99 -5.16 10.58 -0.96
C ALA A 99 -4.83 12.08 -1.13
N ALA A 100 -3.99 12.44 -2.11
CA ALA A 100 -3.70 13.84 -2.44
C ALA A 100 -4.90 14.61 -3.00
N GLN A 101 -5.95 13.92 -3.48
CA GLN A 101 -7.10 14.55 -4.13
C GLN A 101 -8.12 15.11 -3.14
N CYS A 102 -8.08 14.73 -1.85
CA CYS A 102 -9.04 15.24 -0.86
C CYS A 102 -8.59 15.02 0.59
N ASP A 103 -9.12 15.85 1.50
CA ASP A 103 -9.00 15.64 2.95
C ASP A 103 -9.70 14.34 3.40
N PRO A 104 -8.98 13.39 4.04
CA PRO A 104 -9.53 12.12 4.49
C PRO A 104 -10.48 12.23 5.68
N ALA A 105 -10.71 13.41 6.27
CA ALA A 105 -11.63 13.57 7.40
C ALA A 105 -13.01 12.96 7.08
N GLY A 106 -13.50 12.07 7.94
CA GLY A 106 -14.77 11.35 7.75
C GLY A 106 -14.71 10.15 6.79
N ALA A 107 -13.56 9.85 6.18
CA ALA A 107 -13.35 8.57 5.51
C ALA A 107 -13.21 7.43 6.53
N CYS A 108 -13.73 6.25 6.20
CA CYS A 108 -13.61 5.07 7.07
C CYS A 108 -12.16 4.59 7.19
N GLU A 109 -11.90 3.72 8.18
CA GLU A 109 -10.56 3.19 8.44
C GLU A 109 -9.95 2.44 7.25
N GLY A 110 -10.75 1.67 6.51
CA GLY A 110 -10.32 0.95 5.33
C GLY A 110 -10.39 1.74 4.03
N CYS A 111 -10.58 3.07 4.05
CA CYS A 111 -10.88 3.82 2.83
C CYS A 111 -9.67 3.98 1.90
N ALA A 112 -9.83 3.74 0.59
CA ALA A 112 -8.79 3.95 -0.42
C ALA A 112 -8.29 5.41 -0.52
N TYR A 113 -9.07 6.38 -0.06
CA TYR A 113 -8.69 7.81 -0.01
C TYR A 113 -8.02 8.22 1.32
N ARG A 114 -7.84 7.29 2.26
CA ARG A 114 -7.15 7.52 3.54
C ARG A 114 -5.74 6.97 3.48
N LEU A 115 -4.74 7.85 3.52
CA LEU A 115 -3.33 7.47 3.48
C LEU A 115 -3.01 6.40 4.53
N GLY A 116 -2.41 5.30 4.08
CA GLY A 116 -1.96 4.21 4.95
C GLY A 116 -3.03 3.19 5.34
N SER A 117 -4.26 3.30 4.87
CA SER A 117 -5.25 2.22 5.02
C SER A 117 -4.90 1.01 4.14
N MET A 118 -5.43 -0.18 4.46
CA MET A 118 -5.21 -1.38 3.66
C MET A 118 -5.65 -1.20 2.20
N ALA A 119 -6.84 -0.60 1.97
CA ALA A 119 -7.33 -0.35 0.62
C ALA A 119 -6.51 0.73 -0.12
N ASN A 120 -6.01 1.74 0.60
CA ASN A 120 -5.13 2.76 0.03
C ASN A 120 -3.78 2.18 -0.40
N GLN A 121 -3.35 1.07 0.21
CA GLN A 121 -2.10 0.42 -0.15
C GLN A 121 -2.28 -0.77 -1.11
N SER A 122 -3.50 -1.06 -1.56
CA SER A 122 -3.74 -2.20 -2.45
C SER A 122 -3.99 -1.78 -3.90
N PRO A 123 -3.29 -2.36 -4.89
CA PRO A 123 -3.45 -1.99 -6.29
C PRO A 123 -4.86 -2.17 -6.84
N MET A 124 -5.58 -3.20 -6.42
CA MET A 124 -6.95 -3.43 -6.90
C MET A 124 -7.89 -2.33 -6.40
N ALA A 125 -7.95 -2.11 -5.09
CA ALA A 125 -8.81 -1.05 -4.53
C ALA A 125 -8.43 0.36 -5.00
N THR A 126 -7.14 0.66 -5.15
CA THR A 126 -6.73 1.97 -5.69
C THR A 126 -7.06 2.13 -7.17
N SER A 127 -6.92 1.07 -7.97
CA SER A 127 -7.33 1.09 -9.39
C SER A 127 -8.85 1.23 -9.53
N ASP A 128 -9.64 0.51 -8.72
CA ASP A 128 -11.10 0.62 -8.71
C ASP A 128 -11.54 2.03 -8.29
N ALA A 129 -10.94 2.58 -7.23
CA ALA A 129 -11.24 3.95 -6.79
C ALA A 129 -10.86 5.01 -7.85
N ALA A 130 -9.75 4.80 -8.55
CA ALA A 130 -9.32 5.67 -9.65
C ALA A 130 -10.27 5.54 -10.86
N TYR A 131 -10.66 4.33 -11.26
CA TYR A 131 -11.59 4.11 -12.38
C TYR A 131 -12.96 4.70 -12.09
N MET A 132 -13.48 4.47 -10.87
CA MET A 132 -14.79 4.96 -10.46
C MET A 132 -14.82 6.48 -10.28
N SER A 133 -13.67 7.17 -10.23
CA SER A 133 -13.64 8.65 -10.14
C SER A 133 -14.34 9.35 -11.31
N PHE A 134 -14.60 8.63 -12.41
CA PHE A 134 -15.36 9.12 -13.56
C PHE A 134 -16.87 8.83 -13.50
N ASP A 135 -17.36 8.09 -12.49
CA ASP A 135 -18.77 7.75 -12.30
C ASP A 135 -19.31 8.24 -10.95
N GLN A 136 -20.22 9.22 -11.00
CA GLN A 136 -20.84 9.85 -9.82
C GLN A 136 -21.76 8.90 -9.02
N LYS A 137 -22.28 7.82 -9.62
CA LYS A 137 -23.33 7.00 -9.03
C LYS A 137 -22.85 5.55 -8.87
N GLY A 138 -22.02 5.28 -7.87
CA GLY A 138 -21.73 3.88 -7.58
C GLY A 138 -20.76 3.57 -6.45
N PHE A 139 -19.94 4.52 -6.02
CA PHE A 139 -18.91 4.21 -5.03
C PHE A 139 -19.43 4.26 -3.60
N MET A 140 -19.88 3.10 -3.11
CA MET A 140 -20.48 2.94 -1.78
C MET A 140 -19.43 2.64 -0.70
N CYS A 141 -19.71 3.01 0.55
CA CYS A 141 -18.83 2.76 1.68
C CYS A 141 -18.94 1.31 2.15
N HIS A 142 -17.82 0.59 2.21
CA HIS A 142 -17.77 -0.79 2.70
C HIS A 142 -17.92 -0.92 4.22
N ALA A 143 -17.75 0.18 4.98
CA ALA A 143 -17.82 0.17 6.44
C ALA A 143 -19.24 0.42 6.98
N GLU A 144 -20.16 0.89 6.13
CA GLU A 144 -21.51 1.29 6.52
C GLU A 144 -22.52 0.37 5.82
N THR A 145 -22.71 -0.84 6.35
CA THR A 145 -23.57 -1.88 5.75
C THR A 145 -24.85 -2.12 6.54
N ASP A 146 -25.87 -2.66 5.88
CA ASP A 146 -27.06 -3.21 6.53
C ASP A 146 -26.77 -4.59 7.15
N ASP A 147 -27.78 -5.21 7.79
CA ASP A 147 -27.67 -6.53 8.41
C ASP A 147 -27.35 -7.67 7.42
N ARG A 148 -27.43 -7.40 6.11
CA ARG A 148 -27.11 -8.34 5.03
C ARG A 148 -25.74 -8.06 4.41
N GLY A 149 -25.01 -7.06 4.89
CA GLY A 149 -23.71 -6.66 4.36
C GLY A 149 -23.80 -5.75 3.11
N ASN A 150 -24.99 -5.27 2.73
CA ASN A 150 -25.11 -4.34 1.61
C ASN A 150 -24.74 -2.93 2.08
N PRO A 151 -23.95 -2.17 1.30
CA PRO A 151 -23.55 -0.84 1.71
C PRO A 151 -24.74 0.13 1.62
N THR A 152 -24.90 0.96 2.64
CA THR A 152 -26.07 1.84 2.84
C THR A 152 -25.77 3.31 2.58
N LYS A 153 -24.48 3.68 2.49
CA LYS A 153 -24.02 5.06 2.30
C LYS A 153 -22.98 5.17 1.21
N VAL A 154 -22.94 6.34 0.57
CA VAL A 154 -21.88 6.72 -0.37
C VAL A 154 -20.54 6.85 0.36
N CYS A 155 -19.45 6.48 -0.30
CA CYS A 155 -18.11 6.67 0.23
C CYS A 155 -17.76 8.16 0.35
N VAL A 156 -17.50 8.63 1.58
CA VAL A 156 -17.15 10.03 1.86
C VAL A 156 -15.86 10.45 1.15
N GLY A 157 -14.83 9.60 1.19
CA GLY A 157 -13.55 9.87 0.52
C GLY A 157 -13.73 10.09 -0.99
N HIS A 158 -14.50 9.20 -1.63
CA HIS A 158 -14.80 9.30 -3.05
C HIS A 158 -15.61 10.55 -3.39
N ALA A 159 -16.68 10.82 -2.63
CA ALA A 159 -17.52 11.99 -2.84
C ALA A 159 -16.74 13.31 -2.70
N LYS A 160 -15.74 13.35 -1.82
CA LYS A 160 -14.85 14.51 -1.67
C LYS A 160 -13.85 14.62 -2.82
N ALA A 161 -13.15 13.54 -3.16
CA ALA A 161 -12.21 13.52 -4.28
C ALA A 161 -12.86 13.97 -5.60
N PHE A 162 -14.10 13.51 -5.87
CA PHE A 162 -14.86 13.92 -7.05
C PHE A 162 -15.13 15.44 -7.09
N LYS A 163 -15.54 16.04 -5.97
CA LYS A 163 -15.80 17.49 -5.90
C LYS A 163 -14.55 18.31 -6.23
N CYS A 164 -13.39 17.88 -5.74
CA CYS A 164 -12.13 18.56 -6.01
C CYS A 164 -11.71 18.48 -7.49
N VAL A 165 -12.05 17.41 -8.20
CA VAL A 165 -11.79 17.27 -9.65
C VAL A 165 -12.77 18.10 -10.49
N GLY A 166 -14.02 18.25 -10.06
CA GLY A 166 -15.03 19.05 -10.76
C GLY A 166 -14.88 20.58 -10.62
N GLU A 167 -14.01 21.04 -9.72
CA GLU A 167 -13.71 22.46 -9.46
C GLU A 167 -12.38 22.93 -10.08
N ALA A 168 -11.63 22.03 -10.74
CA ALA A 168 -10.37 22.29 -11.44
C ALA A 168 -10.58 22.45 -12.96
#